data_AF-A0A2V2BCH9-F1
#
_entry.id   AF-A0A2V2BCH9-F1
#
_cell.length_a   1.000
_cell.length_b   1.000
_cell.length_c   1.000
_cell.angle_alpha   90.00
_cell.angle_beta   90.00
_cell.angle_gamma   90.00
#
_symmetry.space_group_name_H-M   'P 1'
#
loop_
_entity.id
_entity.type
_entity.pdbx_description
1 polymer ?
#
loop_
_entity_poly.entity_id
_entity_poly.type
_entity_poly.pdbx_seq_one_letter_code
_entity_poly.pdbx_strand_id
1 'polypeptide(L)'
;MKIRLDVFADLLKIRPSVLRNAQRSGGTLDGIPLPASTQIRGAAEMYEYADVMAFVDVWKARIRTVPPSSGQALVSLNDLAAQATLPPLEIYQAVITGRMVKGVKLPVPVRKGSTLMFEPDDVAEFVEPLRSHLSS
;
A
#
# COMPACT_ATOMS: atom_id res chain seq x y z
N MET A 1 -18.07 -14.45 -5.04
CA MET A 1 -17.90 -13.82 -6.37
C MET A 1 -16.44 -13.96 -6.72
N LYS A 2 -16.11 -14.41 -7.95
CA LYS A 2 -14.70 -14.58 -8.34
C LYS A 2 -14.24 -13.45 -9.26
N ILE A 3 -12.98 -13.03 -9.13
CA ILE A 3 -12.34 -12.08 -10.03
C ILE A 3 -11.12 -12.69 -10.69
N ARG A 4 -10.76 -12.15 -11.86
CA ARG A 4 -9.59 -12.59 -12.62
C ARG A 4 -8.29 -11.99 -12.06
N LEU A 5 -7.17 -12.63 -12.39
CA LEU A 5 -5.83 -12.17 -12.04
C LEU A 5 -5.50 -10.75 -12.52
N ASP A 6 -5.95 -10.35 -13.72
CA ASP A 6 -5.72 -9.00 -14.24
C ASP A 6 -6.45 -7.94 -13.41
N VAL A 7 -7.71 -8.18 -13.07
CA VAL A 7 -8.47 -7.30 -12.17
C VAL A 7 -7.82 -7.24 -10.78
N PHE A 8 -7.33 -8.37 -10.26
CA PHE A 8 -6.59 -8.39 -9.01
C PHE A 8 -5.30 -7.54 -9.11
N ALA A 9 -4.53 -7.67 -10.20
CA ALA A 9 -3.33 -6.87 -10.43
C ALA A 9 -3.62 -5.36 -10.46
N ASP A 10 -4.73 -4.98 -11.11
CA ASP A 10 -5.17 -3.59 -11.22
C ASP A 10 -5.58 -2.99 -9.86
N LEU A 11 -6.23 -3.78 -8.99
CA LEU A 11 -6.56 -3.37 -7.61
C LEU A 11 -5.29 -3.11 -6.78
N LEU A 12 -4.23 -3.86 -7.05
CA LEU A 12 -2.92 -3.71 -6.40
C LEU A 12 -2.01 -2.66 -7.07
N LYS A 13 -2.42 -2.10 -8.22
CA LYS A 13 -1.64 -1.20 -9.07
C LYS A 13 -0.28 -1.76 -9.49
N ILE A 14 -0.22 -3.06 -9.80
CA ILE A 14 0.98 -3.76 -10.27
C ILE A 14 0.72 -4.48 -11.59
N ARG A 15 1.80 -4.88 -12.27
CA ARG A 15 1.67 -5.66 -13.51
C ARG A 15 1.18 -7.09 -13.21
N PRO A 16 0.26 -7.66 -14.02
CA PRO A 16 -0.18 -9.05 -13.86
C PRO A 16 0.95 -10.09 -13.84
N SER A 17 2.08 -9.80 -14.51
CA SER A 17 3.27 -10.67 -14.48
C SER A 17 3.89 -10.79 -13.09
N VAL A 18 3.79 -9.75 -12.25
CA VAL A 18 4.30 -9.76 -10.87
C VAL A 18 3.51 -10.75 -10.02
N LEU A 19 2.17 -10.72 -10.10
CA LEU A 19 1.32 -11.70 -9.41
C LEU A 19 1.59 -13.13 -9.87
N ARG A 20 1.68 -13.35 -11.19
CA ARG A 20 2.01 -14.68 -11.74
C ARG A 20 3.36 -15.21 -11.26
N ASN A 21 4.36 -14.34 -11.14
CA ASN A 21 5.67 -14.73 -10.63
C ASN A 21 5.59 -15.06 -9.14
N ALA A 22 4.93 -14.22 -8.34
CA ALA A 22 4.73 -14.44 -6.90
C ALA A 22 4.03 -15.77 -6.59
N GLN A 23 3.03 -16.15 -7.40
CA GLN A 23 2.37 -17.45 -7.27
C GLN A 23 3.32 -18.62 -7.55
N ARG A 24 4.14 -18.51 -8.60
CA ARG A 24 5.12 -19.56 -8.95
C ARG A 24 6.26 -19.64 -7.95
N SER A 25 6.64 -18.53 -7.32
CA SER A 25 7.79 -18.43 -6.41
C SER A 25 7.43 -18.65 -4.93
N GLY A 26 6.36 -19.39 -4.64
CA GLY A 26 5.98 -19.76 -3.27
C GLY A 26 4.71 -19.11 -2.75
N GLY A 27 3.88 -18.51 -3.62
CA GLY A 27 2.55 -18.04 -3.23
C GLY A 27 2.56 -16.81 -2.31
N THR A 28 3.65 -16.05 -2.30
CA THR A 28 3.76 -14.82 -1.51
C THR A 28 4.16 -13.65 -2.38
N LEU A 29 3.65 -12.47 -2.06
CA LEU A 29 3.98 -11.22 -2.71
C LEU A 29 4.44 -10.24 -1.63
N ASP A 30 5.71 -9.81 -1.70
CA ASP A 30 6.40 -9.05 -0.65
C ASP A 30 6.26 -9.65 0.76
N GLY A 31 6.30 -10.99 0.85
CA GLY A 31 6.14 -11.71 2.12
C GLY A 31 4.70 -11.84 2.62
N ILE A 32 3.71 -11.30 1.90
CA ILE A 32 2.29 -11.49 2.20
C ILE A 32 1.77 -12.69 1.41
N PRO A 33 1.14 -13.69 2.04
CA PRO A 33 0.54 -14.83 1.34
C PRO A 33 -0.56 -14.38 0.38
N LEU A 34 -0.49 -14.85 -0.86
CA LEU A 34 -1.51 -14.59 -1.86
C LEU A 34 -2.79 -15.39 -1.53
N PRO A 35 -3.98 -14.87 -1.89
CA PRO A 35 -5.21 -15.63 -1.82
C PRO A 35 -5.13 -16.91 -2.65
N ALA A 36 -5.82 -17.95 -2.19
CA ALA A 36 -5.93 -19.19 -2.94
C ALA A 36 -6.57 -18.93 -4.31
N SER A 37 -5.94 -19.43 -5.37
CA SER A 37 -6.49 -19.34 -6.71
C SER A 37 -7.20 -20.63 -7.10
N THR A 38 -8.23 -20.50 -7.94
CA THR A 38 -8.81 -21.63 -8.65
C THR A 38 -8.50 -21.50 -10.13
N GLN A 39 -7.80 -22.48 -10.68
CA GLN A 39 -7.62 -22.58 -12.12
C GLN A 39 -8.82 -23.33 -12.73
N ILE A 40 -9.56 -22.65 -13.60
CA ILE A 40 -10.64 -23.27 -14.37
C ILE A 40 -10.01 -23.85 -15.65
N ARG A 41 -10.26 -25.14 -15.95
CA ARG A 41 -9.68 -25.82 -17.12
C ARG A 41 -9.95 -25.01 -18.41
N GLY A 42 -8.88 -24.60 -19.10
CA GLY A 42 -8.96 -23.80 -20.33
C GLY A 42 -9.26 -22.30 -20.13
N ALA A 43 -9.32 -21.81 -18.90
CA ALA A 43 -9.74 -20.45 -18.57
C ALA A 43 -8.74 -19.71 -17.65
N ALA A 44 -8.99 -18.41 -17.50
CA ALA A 44 -8.20 -17.48 -16.68
C ALA A 44 -8.14 -17.92 -15.21
N GLU A 45 -7.06 -17.54 -14.54
CA GLU A 45 -6.90 -17.74 -13.10
C GLU A 45 -7.84 -16.83 -12.31
N MET A 46 -8.59 -17.43 -11.38
CA MET A 46 -9.66 -16.78 -10.63
C MET A 46 -9.40 -16.82 -9.13
N TYR A 47 -9.79 -15.75 -8.43
CA TYR A 47 -9.69 -15.62 -6.98
C TYR A 47 -11.05 -15.28 -6.39
N GLU A 48 -11.31 -15.73 -5.17
CA GLU A 48 -12.47 -15.24 -4.41
C GLU A 48 -12.29 -13.76 -4.09
N TYR A 49 -13.31 -12.96 -4.43
CA TYR A 49 -13.27 -11.51 -4.29
C TYR A 49 -13.06 -11.07 -2.84
N ALA A 50 -13.69 -11.75 -1.88
CA ALA A 50 -13.57 -11.43 -0.46
C ALA A 50 -12.11 -11.56 0.02
N ASP A 51 -11.44 -12.65 -0.36
CA ASP A 51 -10.05 -12.90 0.00
C ASP A 51 -9.11 -11.92 -0.71
N VAL A 52 -9.41 -11.55 -1.95
CA VAL A 52 -8.69 -10.50 -2.66
C VAL A 52 -8.81 -9.16 -1.93
N MET A 53 -10.01 -8.75 -1.53
CA MET A 53 -10.19 -7.46 -0.86
C MET A 53 -9.49 -7.44 0.51
N ALA A 54 -9.57 -8.54 1.27
CA ALA A 54 -8.80 -8.68 2.51
C ALA A 54 -7.28 -8.58 2.25
N PHE A 55 -6.79 -9.23 1.19
CA PHE A 55 -5.39 -9.09 0.77
C PHE A 55 -5.07 -7.66 0.36
N VAL A 56 -5.93 -6.97 -0.40
CA VAL A 56 -5.74 -5.58 -0.85
C VAL A 56 -5.61 -4.65 0.36
N ASP A 57 -6.37 -4.86 1.43
CA ASP A 57 -6.28 -4.03 2.62
C ASP A 57 -4.92 -4.18 3.33
N VAL A 58 -4.46 -5.44 3.48
CA VAL A 58 -3.13 -5.73 4.04
C VAL A 58 -2.04 -5.22 3.11
N TRP A 59 -2.18 -5.43 1.81
CA TRP A 59 -1.26 -4.96 0.77
C TRP A 59 -1.11 -3.45 0.82
N LYS A 60 -2.22 -2.72 0.91
CA LYS A 60 -2.19 -1.26 1.02
C LYS A 60 -1.54 -0.82 2.33
N ALA A 61 -1.73 -1.53 3.44
CA ALA A 61 -1.17 -1.15 4.74
C ALA A 61 0.33 -1.48 4.91
N ARG A 62 0.93 -2.30 4.05
CA ARG A 62 2.31 -2.78 4.23
C ARG A 62 3.35 -1.71 3.94
N ILE A 63 4.46 -1.72 4.67
CA ILE A 63 5.67 -0.98 4.27
C ILE A 63 6.14 -1.53 2.92
N ARG A 64 6.13 -0.69 1.88
CA ARG A 64 6.51 -1.09 0.53
C ARG A 64 8.04 -1.12 0.42
N THR A 65 8.60 -2.20 -0.12
CA THR A 65 10.03 -2.31 -0.46
C THR A 65 10.28 -2.12 -1.96
N VAL A 66 9.21 -2.17 -2.76
CA VAL A 66 9.20 -2.04 -4.22
C VAL A 66 9.06 -0.56 -4.59
N PRO A 67 9.69 -0.09 -5.69
CA PRO A 67 9.63 1.30 -6.09
C PRO A 67 8.20 1.84 -6.26
N PRO A 68 8.00 3.15 -6.00
CA PRO A 68 6.73 3.83 -6.14
C PRO A 68 6.12 3.66 -7.52
N SER A 69 4.80 3.59 -7.55
CA SER A 69 4.00 3.34 -8.76
C SER A 69 3.78 4.60 -9.60
N SER A 70 3.87 5.77 -8.97
CA SER A 70 3.56 7.07 -9.59
C SER A 70 4.66 7.60 -10.51
N GLY A 71 5.91 7.13 -10.34
CA GLY A 71 7.08 7.70 -11.00
C GLY A 71 7.47 9.10 -10.49
N GLN A 72 6.76 9.64 -9.50
CA GLN A 72 7.05 10.93 -8.90
C GLN A 72 8.19 10.84 -7.89
N ALA A 73 8.79 11.99 -7.57
CA ALA A 73 9.81 12.07 -6.52
C ALA A 73 9.17 11.79 -5.15
N LEU A 74 9.73 10.82 -4.43
CA LEU A 74 9.26 10.46 -3.09
C LEU A 74 9.50 11.59 -2.09
N VAL A 75 8.56 11.74 -1.15
CA VAL A 75 8.59 12.71 -0.06
C VAL A 75 9.30 12.11 1.15
N SER A 76 10.18 12.88 1.81
CA SER A 76 10.85 12.41 3.03
C SER A 76 9.92 12.47 4.25
N LEU A 77 10.24 11.72 5.31
CA LEU A 77 9.53 11.82 6.60
C LEU A 77 9.48 13.27 7.12
N ASN A 78 10.58 14.02 6.99
CA ASN A 78 10.66 15.39 7.48
C ASN A 78 9.79 16.34 6.65
N ASP A 79 9.73 16.15 5.33
CA ASP A 79 8.88 16.97 4.46
C ASP A 79 7.39 16.68 4.70
N LEU A 80 7.03 15.41 4.89
CA LEU A 80 5.68 15.01 5.29
C LEU A 80 5.29 15.65 6.63
N ALA A 81 6.19 15.58 7.63
CA ALA A 81 5.98 16.18 8.94
C ALA A 81 5.76 17.70 8.87
N ALA A 82 6.56 18.39 8.05
CA ALA A 82 6.40 19.81 7.78
C ALA A 82 5.04 20.11 7.12
N GLN A 83 4.64 19.35 6.10
CA GLN A 83 3.35 19.55 5.40
C GLN A 83 2.13 19.31 6.29
N ALA A 84 2.22 18.33 7.19
CA ALA A 84 1.18 17.98 8.16
C ALA A 84 1.21 18.86 9.42
N THR A 85 2.25 19.70 9.60
CA THR A 85 2.49 20.48 10.82
C THR A 85 2.50 19.59 12.07
N LEU A 86 3.21 18.46 11.99
CA LEU A 86 3.37 17.47 13.05
C LEU A 86 4.85 17.21 13.36
N PRO A 87 5.20 16.79 14.59
CA PRO A 87 6.55 16.34 14.91
C PRO A 87 6.95 15.10 14.07
N PRO A 88 8.15 15.06 13.46
CA PRO A 88 8.61 13.91 12.69
C PRO A 88 8.58 12.58 13.46
N LEU A 89 8.88 12.64 14.77
CA LEU A 89 8.87 11.46 15.64
C LEU A 89 7.47 10.88 15.82
N GLU A 90 6.44 11.73 15.89
CA GLU A 90 5.04 11.28 16.01
C GLU A 90 4.63 10.50 14.76
N ILE A 91 4.96 11.02 13.58
CA ILE A 91 4.71 10.33 12.30
C ILE A 91 5.49 9.02 12.25
N TYR A 92 6.78 9.03 12.60
CA TYR A 92 7.60 7.82 12.59
C TYR A 92 7.02 6.72 13.49
N GLN A 93 6.66 7.07 14.73
CA GLN A 93 6.07 6.13 15.68
C GLN A 93 4.75 5.58 15.17
N ALA A 94 3.90 6.44 14.60
CA ALA A 94 2.61 6.01 14.08
C ALA A 94 2.77 5.07 12.86
N VAL A 95 3.73 5.34 11.98
CA VAL A 95 4.09 4.45 10.86
C VAL A 95 4.54 3.07 11.35
N ILE A 96 5.50 3.00 12.28
CA ILE A 96 6.05 1.70 12.73
C ILE A 96 5.05 0.91 13.59
N THR A 97 4.12 1.59 14.27
CA THR A 97 3.10 0.96 15.13
C THR A 97 1.77 0.73 14.43
N GLY A 98 1.60 1.24 13.20
CA GLY A 98 0.35 1.16 12.44
C GLY A 98 -0.82 1.95 13.06
N ARG A 99 -0.53 2.93 13.94
CA ARG A 99 -1.55 3.75 14.60
C ARG A 99 -1.99 4.90 13.69
N MET A 100 -3.23 5.35 13.84
CA MET A 100 -3.70 6.58 13.18
C MET A 100 -3.19 7.81 13.92
N VAL A 101 -3.02 8.92 13.21
CA VAL A 101 -2.71 10.24 13.79
C VAL A 101 -3.93 11.13 13.67
N LYS A 102 -4.44 11.62 14.81
CA LYS A 102 -5.66 12.44 14.87
C LYS A 102 -6.85 11.85 14.08
N GLY A 103 -7.00 10.52 14.13
CA GLY A 103 -8.06 9.80 13.41
C GLY A 103 -7.81 9.59 11.91
N VAL A 104 -6.68 10.07 11.37
CA VAL A 104 -6.31 9.91 9.96
C VAL A 104 -5.27 8.80 9.80
N LYS A 105 -5.48 7.93 8.81
CA LYS A 105 -4.56 6.85 8.47
C LYS A 105 -3.30 7.41 7.81
N LEU A 106 -2.11 6.97 8.24
CA LEU A 106 -0.87 7.48 7.66
C LEU A 106 -0.64 7.01 6.22
N PRO A 107 0.11 7.81 5.44
CA PRO A 107 0.67 7.37 4.18
C PRO A 107 1.54 6.14 4.40
N VAL A 108 1.48 5.24 3.44
CA VAL A 108 2.17 3.96 3.52
C VAL A 108 3.62 4.19 3.10
N PRO A 109 4.61 3.91 3.96
CA PRO A 109 5.98 4.23 3.64
C PRO A 109 6.54 3.27 2.58
N VAL A 110 7.43 3.81 1.75
CA VAL A 110 8.37 3.10 0.90
C VAL A 110 9.74 3.09 1.58
N ARG A 111 10.32 1.91 1.82
CA ARG A 111 11.67 1.79 2.36
C ARG A 111 12.70 1.94 1.24
N LYS A 112 13.52 2.98 1.30
CA LYS A 112 14.66 3.23 0.39
C LYS A 112 15.96 3.20 1.20
N GLY A 113 16.67 2.07 1.16
CA GLY A 113 17.80 1.83 2.06
C GLY A 113 17.34 1.79 3.52
N SER A 114 17.95 2.62 4.38
CA SER A 114 17.57 2.77 5.79
C SER A 114 16.46 3.81 6.04
N THR A 115 15.99 4.51 4.99
CA THR A 115 15.08 5.65 5.13
C THR A 115 13.66 5.29 4.72
N LEU A 116 12.68 5.81 5.48
CA LEU A 116 11.27 5.78 5.11
C LEU A 116 10.94 7.00 4.27
N MET A 117 10.35 6.75 3.11
CA MET A 117 9.93 7.74 2.13
C MET A 117 8.45 7.52 1.82
N PHE A 118 7.77 8.49 1.22
CA PHE A 118 6.31 8.44 1.02
C PHE A 118 5.94 8.87 -0.39
N GLU A 119 4.87 8.27 -0.92
CA GLU A 119 4.29 8.67 -2.20
C GLU A 119 3.61 10.05 -2.05
N PRO A 120 3.86 11.02 -2.94
CA PRO A 120 3.31 12.36 -2.81
C PRO A 120 1.78 12.40 -2.82
N ASP A 121 1.12 11.55 -3.62
CA ASP A 121 -0.35 11.47 -3.65
C ASP A 121 -0.91 10.98 -2.29
N ASP A 122 -0.29 9.95 -1.70
CA ASP A 122 -0.67 9.44 -0.37
C ASP A 122 -0.41 10.49 0.73
N VAL A 123 0.64 11.31 0.59
CA VAL A 123 0.92 12.44 1.48
C VAL A 123 -0.18 13.49 1.38
N ALA A 124 -0.64 13.84 0.18
CA ALA A 124 -1.70 14.81 -0.02
C ALA A 124 -3.01 14.35 0.64
N GLU A 125 -3.41 13.09 0.41
CA GLU A 125 -4.61 12.49 1.01
C GLU A 125 -4.56 12.46 2.55
N PHE A 126 -3.37 12.32 3.14
CA PHE A 126 -3.18 12.36 4.60
C PHE A 126 -3.24 13.79 5.17
N VAL A 127 -2.65 14.75 4.48
CA VAL A 127 -2.51 16.13 4.97
C VAL A 127 -3.83 16.91 4.88
N GLU A 128 -4.62 16.66 3.83
CA GLU A 128 -5.87 17.40 3.57
C GLU A 128 -6.90 17.32 4.73
N PRO A 129 -7.21 16.13 5.29
CA PRO A 129 -8.11 16.03 6.45
C PRO A 129 -7.56 16.69 7.71
N LEU A 130 -6.24 16.65 7.93
CA LEU A 130 -5.60 17.24 9.12
C LEU A 130 -5.71 18.76 9.13
N ARG A 131 -5.61 19.41 7.96
CA ARG A 131 -5.80 20.86 7.81
C ARG A 131 -7.25 21.28 8.06
N SER A 132 -8.20 20.45 7.64
CA SER A 132 -9.63 20.66 7.87
C SER A 132 -9.98 20.64 9.36
N HIS A 133 -9.26 19.85 10.17
CA HIS A 133 -9.41 19.82 11.64
C HIS A 133 -8.69 20.95 12.39
N LEU A 134 -7.80 21.68 11.72
CA LEU A 134 -7.10 22.85 12.30
C LEU A 134 -7.82 24.18 12.04
N SER A 135 -8.92 24.16 11.27
CA SER A 135 -9.67 25.35 10.85
C SER A 135 -11.04 25.50 11.54
N SER A 136 -11.30 24.72 12.60
CA SER A 136 -12.53 24.78 13.43
C SER A 136 -12.15 25.09 14.87
#